data_AF-A0A2K8KKT8-F1
#
_entry.id   AF-A0A2K8KKT8-F1
#
_cell.length_a   1.000
_cell.length_b   1.000
_cell.length_c   1.000
_cell.angle_alpha   90.00
_cell.angle_beta   90.00
_cell.angle_gamma   90.00
#
_symmetry.space_group_name_H-M   'P 1'
#
loop_
_entity.id
_entity.type
_entity.pdbx_description
1 polymer ?
#
loop_
_entity_poly.entity_id
_entity_poly.type
_entity_poly.pdbx_seq_one_letter_code
_entity_poly.pdbx_strand_id
1 'polypeptide(L)'
;MVRPNEAAPLKVTRINEAWEILTGEKLFVDSKADIGNDYRRFATVFSELFEIMRDEWRWQPHDWLDLQGFLWIAIDKTTPVPIDPNQDLAVDLRHEGTVLMKPVNLILYGPPGTGKTYSSAAEAVRLCGEEVPNNRDALMEVYDRLLAEGRIEFVTFHQSMAYEDFVEGRQPMTGTEDDESSASTGFRLEPVLGTFRRIVKRAETSKGRASAADSLKLAGRQVFKMSIGEANNPEDAHLFEDAIKGGYAVLGFEDIDWSDKRFEAREAFIDACKAKGAHNANVDARSGVVQMPFIFRNWVRKGDIVVVSKGNALFRAIGVFTGDYEFCPRPEGDYGHRRAVRWIWVDREGAPVEEIYSRRFMQKSIYMLFDSELNVPALERYMNSQQVEGTADPEPFVLIIDEINRANISKVFGELITLLEPDKRLGQRNQIKVRLPYSGDEFGVPSNLHILGTMNTADRSIALLDTALRRRFTFRELMPDPSVLEDAAERTGIDLPRILTTINDRIEYLYDREHQIGHAYFTGCETRGDVDEIMRHKVIPLLAEYFFEDWARIAAVLGDLETHDRDISGGFLNRSALKAPPGLDNGEALPRFRWSVRSVKEGFSYTRLLES
;
A
#
# COMPACT_ATOMS: atom_id res chain seq x y z
N MET A 1 1.05 29.89 41.96
CA MET A 1 0.14 30.47 40.94
C MET A 1 0.88 30.47 39.62
N VAL A 2 0.50 29.55 38.74
CA VAL A 2 1.00 29.46 37.36
C VAL A 2 0.55 30.72 36.62
N ARG A 3 1.43 31.34 35.83
CA ARG A 3 1.02 32.51 35.03
C ARG A 3 0.07 32.03 33.92
N PRO A 4 -0.98 32.76 33.51
CA PRO A 4 -1.90 32.31 32.45
C PRO A 4 -1.16 31.91 31.16
N ASN A 5 -0.08 32.63 30.85
CA ASN A 5 0.84 32.43 29.74
C ASN A 5 1.56 31.07 29.78
N GLU A 6 1.61 30.44 30.95
CA GLU A 6 2.26 29.16 31.24
C GLU A 6 1.24 28.03 31.45
N ALA A 7 -0.06 28.34 31.59
CA ALA A 7 -1.13 27.39 31.89
C ALA A 7 -2.05 27.08 30.69
N ALA A 8 -2.04 27.92 29.64
CA ALA A 8 -2.87 27.73 28.46
C ALA A 8 -1.99 27.40 27.22
N PRO A 9 -2.39 26.44 26.36
CA PRO A 9 -1.73 26.22 25.06
C PRO A 9 -1.99 27.38 24.07
N LEU A 10 -2.67 28.44 24.50
CA LEU A 10 -3.11 29.58 23.72
C LEU A 10 -2.10 30.73 23.86
N LYS A 11 -1.54 31.21 22.73
CA LYS A 11 -0.80 32.48 22.71
C LYS A 11 -1.76 33.65 22.99
N VAL A 12 -1.80 34.08 24.24
CA VAL A 12 -2.68 35.15 24.75
C VAL A 12 -2.41 36.52 24.10
N THR A 13 -1.23 36.72 23.50
CA THR A 13 -0.84 37.99 22.86
C THR A 13 -1.76 38.41 21.72
N ARG A 14 -2.11 37.49 20.80
CA ARG A 14 -3.00 37.81 19.67
C ARG A 14 -4.44 38.04 20.11
N ILE A 15 -4.87 37.33 21.14
CA ILE A 15 -6.19 37.53 21.76
C ILE A 15 -6.27 38.91 22.42
N ASN A 16 -5.24 39.31 23.15
CA ASN A 16 -5.13 40.66 23.71
C ASN A 16 -5.14 41.73 22.61
N GLU A 17 -4.42 41.52 21.50
CA GLU A 17 -4.41 42.45 20.37
C GLU A 17 -5.80 42.58 19.72
N ALA A 18 -6.48 41.46 19.45
CA ALA A 18 -7.82 41.48 18.88
C ALA A 18 -8.82 42.18 19.83
N TRP A 19 -8.71 41.90 21.13
CA TRP A 19 -9.53 42.52 22.16
C TRP A 19 -9.30 44.03 22.27
N GLU A 20 -8.04 44.47 22.23
CA GLU A 20 -7.66 45.88 22.26
C GLU A 20 -8.15 46.63 21.02
N ILE A 21 -8.16 45.97 19.85
CA ILE A 21 -8.76 46.52 18.63
C ILE A 21 -10.28 46.67 18.77
N LEU A 22 -10.96 45.68 19.34
CA LEU A 22 -12.43 45.65 19.41
C LEU A 22 -13.01 46.53 20.52
N THR A 23 -12.29 46.63 21.65
CA THR A 23 -12.82 47.25 22.88
C THR A 23 -12.03 48.47 23.34
N GLY A 24 -10.81 48.68 22.82
CA GLY A 24 -9.91 49.75 23.25
C GLY A 24 -9.19 49.50 24.59
N GLU A 25 -9.42 48.35 25.23
CA GLU A 25 -8.81 47.97 26.51
C GLU A 25 -7.91 46.74 26.36
N LYS A 26 -7.04 46.44 27.34
CA LYS A 26 -6.34 45.15 27.39
C LYS A 26 -7.13 44.15 28.21
N LEU A 27 -7.34 42.96 27.66
CA LEU A 27 -8.11 41.89 28.31
C LEU A 27 -7.40 41.31 29.53
N PHE A 28 -6.11 41.01 29.41
CA PHE A 28 -5.30 40.51 30.52
C PHE A 28 -4.28 41.58 30.92
N VAL A 29 -4.46 42.17 32.12
CA VAL A 29 -3.53 43.15 32.69
C VAL A 29 -2.53 42.41 33.57
N ASP A 30 -1.24 42.76 33.49
CA ASP A 30 -0.10 42.05 34.12
C ASP A 30 -0.04 42.18 35.67
N SER A 31 -1.17 42.44 36.32
CA SER A 31 -1.32 42.51 37.77
C SER A 31 -2.18 41.35 38.28
N LYS A 32 -1.69 40.59 39.26
CA LYS A 32 -2.33 39.39 39.84
C LYS A 32 -3.70 39.60 40.51
N ALA A 33 -4.32 40.78 40.39
CA ALA A 33 -5.46 41.17 41.21
C ALA A 33 -6.82 40.64 40.74
N ASP A 34 -7.03 40.27 39.46
CA ASP A 34 -8.40 39.94 38.99
C ASP A 34 -8.53 38.92 37.83
N ILE A 35 -7.69 37.87 37.80
CA ILE A 35 -7.73 36.81 36.76
C ILE A 35 -9.11 36.18 36.56
N GLY A 36 -9.90 36.03 37.63
CA GLY A 36 -11.22 35.42 37.55
C GLY A 36 -12.23 36.28 36.80
N ASN A 37 -12.10 37.61 36.89
CA ASN A 37 -12.95 38.54 36.15
C ASN A 37 -12.51 38.64 34.69
N ASP A 38 -11.20 38.68 34.43
CA ASP A 38 -10.65 38.70 33.07
C ASP A 38 -11.09 37.45 32.27
N TYR A 39 -11.06 36.27 32.90
CA TYR A 39 -11.54 35.04 32.27
C TYR A 39 -13.04 35.05 31.96
N ARG A 40 -13.86 35.63 32.86
CA ARG A 40 -15.30 35.78 32.61
C ARG A 40 -15.57 36.73 31.44
N ARG A 41 -14.89 37.88 31.40
CA ARG A 41 -14.99 38.84 30.27
C ARG A 41 -14.61 38.19 28.95
N PHE A 42 -13.53 37.42 28.93
CA PHE A 42 -13.09 36.66 27.76
C PHE A 42 -14.14 35.65 27.30
N ALA A 43 -14.66 34.81 28.21
CA ALA A 43 -15.64 33.78 27.89
C ALA A 43 -16.97 34.37 27.35
N THR A 44 -17.42 35.51 27.90
CA THR A 44 -18.62 36.21 27.41
C THR A 44 -18.46 36.65 25.96
N VAL A 45 -17.40 37.38 25.62
CA VAL A 45 -17.20 37.88 24.25
C VAL A 45 -16.96 36.75 23.26
N PHE A 46 -16.26 35.69 23.66
CA PHE A 46 -16.07 34.51 22.81
C PHE A 46 -17.40 33.81 22.54
N SER A 47 -18.31 33.77 23.51
CA SER A 47 -19.66 33.22 23.32
C SER A 47 -20.51 34.11 22.39
N GLU A 48 -20.46 35.44 22.56
CA GLU A 48 -21.17 36.39 21.68
C GLU A 48 -20.67 36.32 20.24
N LEU A 49 -19.34 36.25 20.03
CA LEU A 49 -18.77 36.06 18.70
C LEU A 49 -19.23 34.74 18.06
N PHE A 50 -19.32 33.67 18.85
CA PHE A 50 -19.83 32.39 18.39
C PHE A 50 -21.27 32.50 17.88
N GLU A 51 -22.11 33.25 18.61
CA GLU A 51 -23.50 33.49 18.22
C GLU A 51 -23.58 34.35 16.95
N ILE A 52 -22.83 35.44 16.86
CA ILE A 52 -22.79 36.30 15.66
C ILE A 52 -22.36 35.50 14.43
N MET A 53 -21.31 34.69 14.56
CA MET A 53 -20.79 33.90 13.43
C MET A 53 -21.80 32.87 12.96
N ARG A 54 -22.44 32.17 13.91
CA ARG A 54 -23.46 31.16 13.61
C ARG A 54 -24.72 31.78 13.01
N ASP A 55 -25.24 32.82 13.63
CA ASP A 55 -26.60 33.32 13.37
C ASP A 55 -26.61 34.41 12.30
N GLU A 56 -25.62 35.31 12.31
CA GLU A 56 -25.53 36.40 11.34
C GLU A 56 -24.68 36.01 10.13
N TRP A 57 -23.51 35.42 10.34
CA TRP A 57 -22.58 35.09 9.24
C TRP A 57 -22.82 33.71 8.64
N ARG A 58 -23.71 32.91 9.24
CA ARG A 58 -24.00 31.52 8.86
C ARG A 58 -22.77 30.62 8.80
N TRP A 59 -21.74 30.96 9.56
CA TRP A 59 -20.54 30.16 9.71
C TRP A 59 -20.56 29.48 11.07
N GLN A 60 -20.48 28.14 11.11
CA GLN A 60 -20.66 27.35 12.33
C GLN A 60 -19.29 26.88 12.89
N PRO A 61 -18.61 27.68 13.74
CA PRO A 61 -17.43 27.21 14.44
C PRO A 61 -17.80 26.04 15.36
N HIS A 62 -16.93 25.04 15.47
CA HIS A 62 -17.13 23.85 16.31
C HIS A 62 -16.58 24.06 17.71
N ASP A 63 -15.48 24.81 17.84
CA ASP A 63 -14.83 25.08 19.12
C ASP A 63 -14.13 26.46 19.16
N TRP A 64 -13.47 26.75 20.27
CA TRP A 64 -12.79 28.03 20.48
C TRP A 64 -11.51 28.18 19.63
N LEU A 65 -10.97 27.12 19.05
CA LEU A 65 -9.82 27.18 18.14
C LEU A 65 -10.24 27.70 16.76
N ASP A 66 -11.44 27.36 16.28
CA ASP A 66 -11.98 27.94 15.04
C ASP A 66 -12.12 29.46 15.15
N LEU A 67 -12.61 29.93 16.31
CA LEU A 67 -12.73 31.35 16.58
C LEU A 67 -11.36 32.04 16.68
N GLN A 68 -10.39 31.37 17.31
CA GLN A 68 -9.02 31.87 17.38
C GLN A 68 -8.38 31.96 15.99
N GLY A 69 -8.58 30.97 15.13
CA GLY A 69 -8.08 30.96 13.76
C GLY A 69 -8.68 32.11 12.93
N PHE A 70 -9.98 32.37 13.09
CA PHE A 70 -10.64 33.52 12.48
C PHE A 70 -10.04 34.84 12.93
N LEU A 71 -9.95 35.06 14.24
CA LEU A 71 -9.40 36.31 14.79
C LEU A 71 -7.96 36.51 14.32
N TRP A 72 -7.17 35.44 14.22
CA TRP A 72 -5.81 35.50 13.70
C TRP A 72 -5.80 36.04 12.26
N ILE A 73 -6.59 35.46 11.36
CA ILE A 73 -6.67 35.92 9.97
C ILE A 73 -7.21 37.36 9.89
N ALA A 74 -8.26 37.67 10.65
CA ALA A 74 -8.93 38.97 10.62
C ALA A 74 -8.05 40.13 11.10
N ILE A 75 -7.14 39.89 12.05
CA ILE A 75 -6.23 40.92 12.59
C ILE A 75 -4.84 40.91 11.93
N ASP A 76 -4.51 39.89 11.14
CA ASP A 76 -3.22 39.80 10.47
C ASP A 76 -3.18 40.73 9.25
N LYS A 77 -2.51 41.88 9.44
CA LYS A 77 -2.28 42.92 8.42
C LYS A 77 -1.42 42.46 7.23
N THR A 78 -0.90 41.23 7.26
CA THR A 78 -0.10 40.65 6.16
C THR A 78 -0.86 39.65 5.30
N THR A 79 -2.10 39.29 5.67
CA THR A 79 -2.95 38.41 4.87
C THR A 79 -3.55 39.21 3.70
N PRO A 80 -3.37 38.79 2.43
CA PRO A 80 -4.04 39.44 1.30
C PRO A 80 -5.57 39.37 1.45
N VAL A 81 -6.26 40.44 1.07
CA VAL A 81 -7.73 40.58 1.15
C VAL A 81 -8.43 39.36 0.53
N PRO A 82 -9.47 38.79 1.16
CA PRO A 82 -10.22 37.67 0.59
C PRO A 82 -10.91 38.06 -0.71
N ILE A 83 -10.80 37.20 -1.72
CA ILE A 83 -11.48 37.35 -3.01
C ILE A 83 -12.96 37.01 -2.81
N ASP A 84 -13.83 37.79 -3.47
CA ASP A 84 -15.30 37.66 -3.43
C ASP A 84 -15.75 36.22 -3.77
N PRO A 85 -16.50 35.54 -2.86
CA PRO A 85 -16.94 34.15 -3.07
C PRO A 85 -17.92 33.97 -4.23
N ASN A 86 -18.46 35.05 -4.80
CA ASN A 86 -19.38 34.98 -5.95
C ASN A 86 -18.68 35.12 -7.32
N GLN A 87 -17.37 35.40 -7.39
CA GLN A 87 -16.65 35.43 -8.68
C GLN A 87 -16.37 34.03 -9.26
N ASP A 88 -16.46 32.96 -8.46
CA ASP A 88 -16.19 31.58 -8.90
C ASP A 88 -17.42 30.85 -9.48
N LEU A 89 -18.61 31.49 -9.52
CA LEU A 89 -19.83 30.85 -10.02
C LEU A 89 -20.15 31.12 -11.51
N ALA A 90 -19.28 31.87 -12.21
CA ALA A 90 -19.55 32.27 -13.60
C ALA A 90 -18.34 32.17 -14.55
N VAL A 91 -17.39 31.27 -14.31
CA VAL A 91 -16.37 30.90 -15.30
C VAL A 91 -16.49 29.42 -15.65
N ASP A 92 -17.19 29.20 -16.76
CA ASP A 92 -17.22 28.02 -17.63
C ASP A 92 -17.46 26.63 -17.01
N LEU A 93 -18.76 26.30 -16.90
CA LEU A 93 -19.32 24.95 -17.12
C LEU A 93 -19.14 24.49 -18.59
N ARG A 94 -17.92 24.60 -19.12
CA ARG A 94 -17.52 24.09 -20.44
C ARG A 94 -16.14 23.45 -20.36
N HIS A 95 -16.01 22.43 -19.52
CA HIS A 95 -15.10 21.33 -19.84
C HIS A 95 -15.98 20.15 -20.22
N GLU A 96 -16.19 20.01 -21.52
CA GLU A 96 -16.76 18.82 -22.11
C GLU A 96 -15.90 17.61 -21.70
N GLY A 97 -16.48 16.67 -20.96
CA GLY A 97 -16.23 15.26 -21.18
C GLY A 97 -14.99 14.58 -20.57
N THR A 98 -14.45 15.00 -19.42
CA THR A 98 -13.57 14.11 -18.63
C THR A 98 -14.02 14.07 -17.17
N VAL A 99 -14.54 12.92 -16.73
CA VAL A 99 -14.73 12.65 -15.31
C VAL A 99 -13.34 12.59 -14.70
N LEU A 100 -12.91 13.63 -13.96
CA LEU A 100 -11.67 13.50 -13.19
C LEU A 100 -11.83 12.30 -12.25
N MET A 101 -11.01 11.25 -12.44
CA MET A 101 -10.91 10.18 -11.45
C MET A 101 -10.63 10.81 -10.09
N LYS A 102 -11.51 10.53 -9.12
CA LYS A 102 -11.35 11.05 -7.77
C LYS A 102 -10.45 10.08 -6.99
N PRO A 103 -9.19 10.42 -6.71
CA PRO A 103 -8.32 9.56 -5.92
C PRO A 103 -8.93 9.31 -4.53
N VAL A 104 -8.77 8.08 -4.05
CA VAL A 104 -9.34 7.64 -2.77
C VAL A 104 -8.21 7.30 -1.82
N ASN A 105 -8.30 7.84 -0.60
CA ASN A 105 -7.50 7.44 0.54
C ASN A 105 -8.47 7.00 1.63
N LEU A 106 -8.51 5.71 1.92
CA LEU A 106 -9.46 5.12 2.85
C LEU A 106 -8.71 4.33 3.91
N ILE A 107 -9.08 4.47 5.17
CA ILE A 107 -8.63 3.59 6.26
C ILE A 107 -9.85 2.84 6.78
N LEU A 108 -9.78 1.52 6.71
CA LEU A 108 -10.71 0.60 7.36
C LEU A 108 -10.20 0.31 8.76
N TYR A 109 -10.96 0.68 9.79
CA TYR A 109 -10.53 0.51 11.17
C TYR A 109 -11.59 -0.13 12.04
N GLY A 110 -11.15 -0.78 13.11
CA GLY A 110 -12.04 -1.35 14.12
C GLY A 110 -11.38 -2.51 14.88
N PRO A 111 -12.14 -3.16 15.78
CA PRO A 111 -11.66 -4.27 16.58
C PRO A 111 -11.14 -5.46 15.74
N PRO A 112 -10.31 -6.35 16.30
CA PRO A 112 -9.83 -7.53 15.58
C PRO A 112 -10.98 -8.46 15.19
N GLY A 113 -10.86 -9.10 14.02
CA GLY A 113 -11.85 -10.07 13.54
C GLY A 113 -13.13 -9.48 12.94
N THR A 114 -13.19 -8.18 12.63
CA THR A 114 -14.37 -7.54 12.00
C THR A 114 -14.38 -7.61 10.47
N GLY A 115 -13.62 -8.53 9.88
CA GLY A 115 -13.60 -8.73 8.43
C GLY A 115 -12.85 -7.66 7.63
N LYS A 116 -11.92 -6.91 8.26
CA LYS A 116 -11.15 -5.84 7.59
C LYS A 116 -10.39 -6.33 6.34
N THR A 117 -9.74 -7.49 6.41
CA THR A 117 -9.03 -8.09 5.27
C THR A 117 -9.95 -8.43 4.10
N TYR A 118 -11.15 -8.94 4.39
CA TYR A 118 -12.14 -9.25 3.36
C TYR A 118 -12.71 -7.96 2.75
N SER A 119 -13.05 -7.00 3.61
CA SER A 119 -13.55 -5.68 3.21
C SER A 119 -12.51 -4.90 2.41
N SER A 120 -11.21 -5.03 2.72
CA SER A 120 -10.15 -4.36 1.98
C SER A 120 -9.95 -4.96 0.60
N ALA A 121 -10.05 -6.29 0.44
CA ALA A 121 -10.03 -6.94 -0.85
C ALA A 121 -11.21 -6.50 -1.74
N ALA A 122 -12.43 -6.52 -1.19
CA ALA A 122 -13.64 -6.06 -1.89
C ALA A 122 -13.53 -4.60 -2.36
N GLU A 123 -13.06 -3.73 -1.46
CA GLU A 123 -12.86 -2.32 -1.75
C GLU A 123 -11.75 -2.09 -2.80
N ALA A 124 -10.66 -2.86 -2.75
CA ALA A 124 -9.58 -2.76 -3.72
C ALA A 124 -10.05 -3.18 -5.13
N VAL A 125 -10.79 -4.28 -5.24
CA VAL A 125 -11.41 -4.72 -6.51
C VAL A 125 -12.33 -3.61 -7.06
N ARG A 126 -13.18 -3.03 -6.20
CA ARG A 126 -14.08 -1.93 -6.56
C ARG A 126 -13.31 -0.69 -7.04
N LEU A 127 -12.24 -0.31 -6.35
CA LEU A 127 -11.40 0.84 -6.70
C LEU A 127 -10.61 0.60 -7.98
N CYS A 128 -10.25 -0.66 -8.28
CA CYS A 128 -9.72 -1.06 -9.58
C CYS A 128 -10.77 -1.03 -10.72
N GLY A 129 -12.02 -0.63 -10.45
CA GLY A 129 -13.08 -0.52 -11.44
C GLY A 129 -13.60 -1.86 -11.94
N GLU A 130 -13.38 -2.93 -11.17
CA GLU A 130 -13.89 -4.28 -11.45
C GLU A 130 -15.18 -4.53 -10.64
N GLU A 131 -16.03 -5.42 -11.14
CA GLU A 131 -17.22 -5.86 -10.40
C GLU A 131 -16.81 -6.69 -9.18
N VAL A 132 -17.41 -6.40 -8.02
CA VAL A 132 -17.12 -7.10 -6.76
C VAL A 132 -18.03 -8.32 -6.65
N PRO A 133 -17.49 -9.55 -6.70
CA PRO A 133 -18.32 -10.75 -6.54
C PRO A 133 -18.89 -10.84 -5.12
N ASN A 134 -20.13 -11.31 -5.02
CA ASN A 134 -20.77 -11.55 -3.71
C ASN A 134 -20.18 -12.76 -2.97
N ASN A 135 -19.60 -13.71 -3.70
CA ASN A 135 -18.96 -14.89 -3.14
C ASN A 135 -17.49 -14.61 -2.81
N ARG A 136 -17.04 -15.07 -1.63
CA ARG A 136 -15.69 -14.82 -1.14
C ARG A 136 -14.59 -15.42 -2.02
N ASP A 137 -14.75 -16.65 -2.48
CA ASP A 137 -13.72 -17.32 -3.30
C ASP A 137 -13.61 -16.63 -4.66
N ALA A 138 -14.74 -16.32 -5.29
CA ALA A 138 -14.77 -15.55 -6.53
C ALA A 138 -14.17 -14.14 -6.37
N LEU A 139 -14.42 -13.47 -5.25
CA LEU A 139 -13.79 -12.18 -4.94
C LEU A 139 -12.26 -12.32 -4.84
N MET A 140 -11.79 -13.34 -4.12
CA MET A 140 -10.36 -13.58 -3.95
C MET A 140 -9.69 -13.93 -5.27
N GLU A 141 -10.34 -14.67 -6.17
CA GLU A 141 -9.83 -14.93 -7.53
C GLU A 141 -9.62 -13.63 -8.33
N VAL A 142 -10.57 -12.69 -8.26
CA VAL A 142 -10.44 -11.38 -8.93
C VAL A 142 -9.33 -10.56 -8.27
N TYR A 143 -9.27 -10.55 -6.94
CA TYR A 143 -8.24 -9.85 -6.17
C TYR A 143 -6.83 -10.38 -6.48
N ASP A 144 -6.65 -11.70 -6.48
CA ASP A 144 -5.37 -12.38 -6.76
C ASP A 144 -4.93 -12.15 -8.22
N ARG A 145 -5.88 -12.10 -9.15
CA ARG A 145 -5.59 -11.69 -10.54
C ARG A 145 -5.05 -10.26 -10.60
N LEU A 146 -5.68 -9.30 -9.91
CA LEU A 146 -5.24 -7.90 -9.89
C LEU A 146 -3.89 -7.72 -9.18
N LEU A 147 -3.60 -8.53 -8.15
CA LEU A 147 -2.29 -8.63 -7.53
C LEU A 147 -1.24 -9.15 -8.52
N ALA A 148 -1.54 -10.24 -9.24
CA ALA A 148 -0.63 -10.81 -10.23
C ALA A 148 -0.35 -9.86 -11.40
N GLU A 149 -1.35 -9.08 -11.81
CA GLU A 149 -1.20 -7.98 -12.77
C GLU A 149 -0.36 -6.82 -12.21
N GLY A 150 -0.20 -6.70 -10.89
CA GLY A 150 0.49 -5.60 -10.22
C GLY A 150 -0.35 -4.31 -10.15
N ARG A 151 -1.67 -4.41 -10.34
CA ARG A 151 -2.65 -3.31 -10.18
C ARG A 151 -2.99 -3.06 -8.72
N ILE A 152 -2.94 -4.11 -7.91
CA ILE A 152 -2.95 -4.04 -6.45
C ILE A 152 -1.52 -4.31 -5.97
N GLU A 153 -1.02 -3.50 -5.05
CA GLU A 153 0.20 -3.78 -4.29
C GLU A 153 -0.18 -3.85 -2.81
N PHE A 154 0.28 -4.89 -2.11
CA PHE A 154 0.00 -5.09 -0.70
C PHE A 154 1.29 -4.96 0.12
N VAL A 155 1.23 -4.19 1.21
CA VAL A 155 2.32 -4.07 2.17
C VAL A 155 1.76 -4.07 3.60
N THR A 156 2.46 -4.73 4.51
CA THR A 156 2.15 -4.67 5.95
C THR A 156 3.15 -3.78 6.66
N PHE A 157 2.67 -2.81 7.44
CA PHE A 157 3.53 -1.93 8.23
C PHE A 157 3.94 -2.60 9.55
N HIS A 158 5.21 -2.40 9.90
CA HIS A 158 5.81 -2.85 11.14
C HIS A 158 6.70 -1.74 11.71
N GLN A 159 7.09 -1.86 12.99
CA GLN A 159 7.80 -0.79 13.72
C GLN A 159 9.14 -0.38 13.07
N SER A 160 9.79 -1.29 12.34
CA SER A 160 11.03 -1.02 11.61
C SER A 160 10.84 -0.52 10.18
N MET A 161 9.61 -0.36 9.68
CA MET A 161 9.34 0.16 8.34
C MET A 161 9.92 1.57 8.21
N ALA A 162 10.75 1.79 7.20
CA ALA A 162 11.43 3.05 6.97
C ALA A 162 11.10 3.67 5.61
N TYR A 163 11.52 4.92 5.40
CA TYR A 163 11.38 5.61 4.12
C TYR A 163 12.11 4.85 3.01
N GLU A 164 13.25 4.25 3.34
CA GLU A 164 14.13 3.54 2.42
C GLU A 164 13.48 2.29 1.82
N ASP A 165 12.63 1.60 2.59
CA ASP A 165 11.92 0.39 2.14
C ASP A 165 10.65 0.74 1.34
N PHE A 166 10.00 1.84 1.73
CA PHE A 166 8.68 2.19 1.21
C PHE A 166 8.75 3.15 0.02
N VAL A 167 9.65 4.13 0.02
CA VAL A 167 9.76 5.15 -1.01
C VAL A 167 10.99 4.92 -1.89
N GLU A 168 12.19 5.15 -1.36
CA GLU A 168 13.45 4.87 -2.05
C GLU A 168 14.61 4.79 -1.06
N GLY A 169 15.48 3.80 -1.27
CA GLY A 169 16.66 3.57 -0.44
C GLY A 169 17.91 3.38 -1.28
N ARG A 170 19.08 3.34 -0.66
CA ARG A 170 20.35 3.03 -1.34
C ARG A 170 20.78 1.60 -1.00
N GLN A 171 20.97 0.76 -2.00
CA GLN A 171 21.50 -0.59 -1.82
C GLN A 171 22.93 -0.72 -2.35
N PRO A 172 23.81 -1.48 -1.66
CA PRO A 172 25.15 -1.78 -2.14
C PRO A 172 25.08 -2.77 -3.31
N MET A 173 25.55 -2.33 -4.47
CA MET A 173 25.79 -3.18 -5.63
C MET A 173 27.27 -3.53 -5.65
N THR A 174 27.57 -4.83 -5.63
CA THR A 174 28.94 -5.32 -5.85
C THR A 174 29.26 -5.20 -7.33
N GLY A 175 30.37 -4.53 -7.67
CA GLY A 175 30.95 -4.62 -9.01
C GLY A 175 31.24 -6.09 -9.34
N THR A 176 31.04 -6.46 -10.60
CA THR A 176 31.32 -7.79 -11.13
C THR A 176 32.74 -8.23 -10.77
N GLU A 177 32.85 -9.35 -10.04
CA GLU A 177 34.06 -10.17 -10.05
C GLU A 177 34.23 -10.67 -11.49
N ASP A 178 35.14 -10.07 -12.26
CA ASP A 178 35.87 -10.69 -13.40
C ASP A 178 36.76 -9.64 -14.10
N ASP A 179 37.60 -8.94 -13.33
CA ASP A 179 38.82 -8.30 -13.85
C ASP A 179 39.99 -8.75 -12.96
N GLU A 180 40.78 -9.71 -13.43
CA GLU A 180 42.00 -10.20 -12.77
C GLU A 180 43.12 -9.13 -12.68
N SER A 181 42.84 -7.86 -12.95
CA SER A 181 43.79 -6.77 -12.80
C SER A 181 43.14 -5.49 -12.31
N SER A 182 42.61 -5.49 -11.07
CA SER A 182 42.75 -4.41 -10.08
C SER A 182 41.83 -4.69 -8.89
N ALA A 183 42.41 -5.06 -7.76
CA ALA A 183 41.70 -5.23 -6.50
C ALA A 183 41.26 -3.86 -5.94
N SER A 184 40.13 -3.33 -6.42
CA SER A 184 39.30 -2.42 -5.64
C SER A 184 37.92 -3.03 -5.46
N THR A 185 37.70 -3.68 -4.32
CA THR A 185 36.38 -4.14 -3.87
C THR A 185 35.53 -2.93 -3.48
N GLY A 186 35.16 -2.10 -4.46
CA GLY A 186 34.25 -0.97 -4.27
C GLY A 186 32.81 -1.45 -4.40
N PHE A 187 31.98 -1.18 -3.39
CA PHE A 187 30.52 -1.26 -3.56
C PHE A 187 30.03 0.11 -4.02
N ARG A 188 29.17 0.14 -5.04
CA ARG A 188 28.47 1.35 -5.45
C ARG A 188 27.08 1.33 -4.82
N LEU A 189 26.70 2.44 -4.19
CA LEU A 189 25.34 2.60 -3.70
C LEU A 189 24.45 3.07 -4.84
N GLU A 190 23.43 2.28 -5.18
CA GLU A 190 22.43 2.64 -6.18
C GLU A 190 21.06 2.85 -5.52
N PRO A 191 20.29 3.88 -5.95
CA PRO A 191 18.90 4.04 -5.52
C PRO A 191 18.05 2.85 -5.97
N VAL A 192 17.27 2.29 -5.05
CA VAL A 192 16.30 1.22 -5.30
C VAL A 192 14.91 1.74 -4.95
N LEU A 193 13.94 1.46 -5.83
CA LEU A 193 12.56 1.90 -5.68
C LEU A 193 11.86 1.07 -4.58
N GLY A 194 11.36 1.76 -3.56
CA GLY A 194 10.50 1.17 -2.55
C GLY A 194 9.09 0.88 -3.10
N THR A 195 8.30 0.16 -2.31
CA THR A 195 6.97 -0.34 -2.70
C THR A 195 6.02 0.76 -3.20
N PHE A 196 5.96 1.91 -2.51
CA PHE A 196 5.16 3.06 -2.90
C PHE A 196 5.59 3.62 -4.25
N ARG A 197 6.90 3.79 -4.45
CA ARG A 197 7.44 4.38 -5.67
C ARG A 197 7.22 3.47 -6.87
N ARG A 198 7.33 2.15 -6.71
CA ARG A 198 7.02 1.17 -7.76
C ARG A 198 5.56 1.27 -8.23
N ILE A 199 4.59 1.19 -7.32
CA ILE A 199 3.17 1.27 -7.72
C ILE A 199 2.80 2.64 -8.29
N VAL A 200 3.38 3.74 -7.78
CA VAL A 200 3.21 5.07 -8.37
C VAL A 200 3.71 5.10 -9.81
N LYS A 201 4.88 4.52 -10.09
CA LYS A 201 5.42 4.44 -11.45
C LYS A 201 4.54 3.60 -12.38
N ARG A 202 3.98 2.48 -11.91
CA ARG A 202 3.02 1.67 -12.67
C ARG A 202 1.76 2.47 -13.02
N ALA A 203 1.21 3.18 -12.03
CA ALA A 203 0.03 4.02 -12.21
C ALA A 203 0.29 5.18 -13.19
N GLU A 204 1.46 5.82 -13.12
CA GLU A 204 1.85 6.91 -14.03
C GLU A 204 2.09 6.43 -15.46
N THR A 205 2.65 5.24 -15.64
CA THR A 205 2.98 4.68 -16.96
C THR A 205 1.81 3.97 -17.65
N SER A 206 0.70 3.73 -16.93
CA SER A 206 -0.56 3.25 -17.53
C SER A 206 -1.33 4.42 -18.13
N LYS A 207 -1.47 4.41 -19.46
CA LYS A 207 -2.10 5.45 -20.28
C LYS A 207 -3.49 5.08 -20.79
N GLY A 208 -4.04 3.94 -20.37
CA GLY A 208 -5.38 3.49 -20.75
C GLY A 208 -5.48 1.97 -20.90
N ARG A 209 -6.72 1.47 -20.91
CA ARG A 209 -7.04 0.04 -21.09
C ARG A 209 -7.29 -0.26 -22.57
N ALA A 210 -6.55 -1.19 -23.17
CA ALA A 210 -6.91 -1.74 -24.47
C ALA A 210 -8.27 -2.48 -24.37
N SER A 211 -9.10 -2.43 -25.40
CA SER A 211 -10.33 -3.23 -25.47
C SER A 211 -9.97 -4.71 -25.25
N ALA A 212 -10.81 -5.48 -24.55
CA ALA A 212 -10.53 -6.90 -24.30
C ALA A 212 -10.33 -7.70 -25.61
N ALA A 213 -10.96 -7.27 -26.70
CA ALA A 213 -10.83 -7.87 -28.03
C ALA A 213 -9.49 -7.51 -28.72
N ASP A 214 -8.92 -6.35 -28.42
CA ASP A 214 -7.69 -5.84 -29.04
C ASP A 214 -6.44 -6.01 -28.15
N SER A 215 -6.64 -6.49 -26.90
CA SER A 215 -5.56 -6.73 -25.95
C SER A 215 -4.54 -7.75 -26.50
N LEU A 216 -3.27 -7.36 -26.49
CA LEU A 216 -2.19 -8.22 -26.94
C LEU A 216 -1.95 -9.33 -25.90
N LYS A 217 -2.25 -10.56 -26.29
CA LYS A 217 -2.02 -11.76 -25.48
C LYS A 217 -0.68 -12.41 -25.77
N LEU A 218 -0.10 -13.02 -24.74
CA LEU A 218 1.16 -13.76 -24.81
C LEU A 218 0.99 -15.16 -25.40
N ALA A 219 -0.21 -15.73 -25.32
CA ALA A 219 -0.50 -17.09 -25.78
C ALA A 219 0.02 -17.36 -27.21
N GLY A 220 0.84 -18.39 -27.34
CA GLY A 220 1.43 -18.82 -28.63
C GLY A 220 2.65 -18.02 -29.10
N ARG A 221 3.17 -17.08 -28.30
CA ARG A 221 4.36 -16.27 -28.60
C ARG A 221 5.53 -16.67 -27.71
N GLN A 222 6.73 -16.67 -28.24
CA GLN A 222 7.95 -16.82 -27.43
C GLN A 222 8.35 -15.46 -26.85
N VAL A 223 8.95 -15.46 -25.67
CA VAL A 223 9.50 -14.25 -25.05
C VAL A 223 11.01 -14.32 -25.03
N PHE A 224 11.66 -13.34 -25.66
CA PHE A 224 13.11 -13.20 -25.69
C PHE A 224 13.54 -12.02 -24.82
N LYS A 225 14.47 -12.26 -23.90
CA LYS A 225 15.24 -11.16 -23.33
C LYS A 225 16.30 -10.75 -24.34
N MET A 226 16.50 -9.44 -24.51
CA MET A 226 17.57 -8.89 -25.35
C MET A 226 18.26 -7.69 -24.68
N SER A 227 19.55 -7.47 -24.90
CA SER A 227 20.22 -6.20 -24.61
C SER A 227 20.44 -5.43 -25.91
N ILE A 228 20.24 -4.11 -25.85
CA ILE A 228 20.51 -3.19 -26.95
C ILE A 228 21.46 -2.13 -26.40
N GLY A 229 22.73 -2.21 -26.81
CA GLY A 229 23.81 -1.46 -26.19
C GLY A 229 24.14 -1.94 -24.77
N GLU A 230 25.31 -1.54 -24.28
CA GLU A 230 25.64 -1.67 -22.87
C GLU A 230 24.98 -0.58 -22.04
N ALA A 231 24.18 -0.98 -21.04
CA ALA A 231 23.42 -0.04 -20.21
C ALA A 231 24.29 0.96 -19.43
N ASN A 232 25.56 0.62 -19.18
CA ASN A 232 26.52 1.43 -18.44
C ASN A 232 27.55 2.14 -19.34
N ASN A 233 27.50 1.94 -20.65
CA ASN A 233 28.39 2.61 -21.60
C ASN A 233 27.65 3.80 -22.24
N PRO A 234 28.07 5.06 -21.96
CA PRO A 234 27.47 6.23 -22.58
C PRO A 234 27.59 6.26 -24.11
N GLU A 235 28.62 5.63 -24.67
CA GLU A 235 28.84 5.53 -26.12
C GLU A 235 27.81 4.63 -26.80
N ASP A 236 27.16 3.74 -26.06
CA ASP A 236 26.12 2.82 -26.56
C ASP A 236 24.70 3.35 -26.32
N ALA A 237 24.55 4.46 -25.59
CA ALA A 237 23.24 4.97 -25.20
C ALA A 237 22.36 5.35 -26.41
N HIS A 238 22.97 5.82 -27.51
CA HIS A 238 22.25 6.15 -28.74
C HIS A 238 21.68 4.92 -29.45
N LEU A 239 22.30 3.75 -29.31
CA LEU A 239 21.84 2.50 -29.97
C LEU A 239 20.40 2.17 -29.61
N PHE A 240 20.05 2.33 -28.33
CA PHE A 240 18.69 2.11 -27.88
C PHE A 240 17.73 3.16 -28.43
N GLU A 241 18.08 4.44 -28.38
CA GLU A 241 17.20 5.50 -28.88
C GLU A 241 16.96 5.35 -30.40
N ASP A 242 17.99 4.97 -31.15
CA ASP A 242 17.90 4.69 -32.57
C ASP A 242 17.04 3.45 -32.85
N ALA A 243 17.19 2.38 -32.06
CA ALA A 243 16.36 1.18 -32.13
C ALA A 243 14.87 1.48 -31.84
N ILE A 244 14.59 2.31 -30.82
CA ILE A 244 13.23 2.74 -30.48
C ILE A 244 12.62 3.59 -31.60
N LYS A 245 13.32 4.63 -32.06
CA LYS A 245 12.84 5.53 -33.12
C LYS A 245 12.71 4.83 -34.48
N GLY A 246 13.66 3.96 -34.79
CA GLY A 246 13.73 3.24 -36.06
C GLY A 246 12.83 2.00 -36.12
N GLY A 247 12.25 1.56 -35.00
CA GLY A 247 11.35 0.40 -34.98
C GLY A 247 12.07 -0.91 -35.29
N TYR A 248 13.24 -1.15 -34.71
CA TYR A 248 13.99 -2.39 -34.88
C TYR A 248 14.73 -2.79 -33.60
N ALA A 249 14.94 -4.09 -33.40
CA ALA A 249 15.95 -4.59 -32.49
C ALA A 249 17.28 -4.75 -33.23
N VAL A 250 18.39 -4.50 -32.53
CA VAL A 250 19.74 -4.56 -33.09
C VAL A 250 20.67 -5.34 -32.18
N LEU A 251 21.48 -6.22 -32.77
CA LEU A 251 22.40 -7.11 -32.06
C LEU A 251 23.84 -6.84 -32.51
N GLY A 252 24.73 -6.61 -31.53
CA GLY A 252 26.17 -6.41 -31.74
C GLY A 252 26.97 -7.72 -31.61
N PHE A 253 27.49 -8.20 -32.74
CA PHE A 253 28.43 -9.31 -32.89
C PHE A 253 29.19 -9.11 -34.22
N GLU A 254 30.04 -10.08 -34.56
CA GLU A 254 30.77 -10.14 -35.82
C GLU A 254 29.94 -9.70 -37.03
N ASP A 255 30.44 -8.69 -37.75
CA ASP A 255 29.91 -8.24 -39.06
C ASP A 255 30.03 -9.34 -40.12
N ILE A 256 29.19 -10.37 -40.02
CA ILE A 256 29.02 -11.47 -40.95
C ILE A 256 27.56 -11.45 -41.38
N ASP A 257 27.32 -11.41 -42.68
CA ASP A 257 25.95 -11.47 -43.18
C ASP A 257 25.39 -12.90 -43.05
N TRP A 258 24.50 -13.09 -42.07
CA TRP A 258 23.81 -14.36 -41.81
C TRP A 258 22.56 -14.60 -42.69
N SER A 259 22.34 -13.78 -43.73
CA SER A 259 21.13 -13.85 -44.57
C SER A 259 21.05 -15.12 -45.42
N ASP A 260 22.20 -15.70 -45.79
CA ASP A 260 22.26 -16.91 -46.62
C ASP A 260 21.60 -18.12 -45.92
N LYS A 261 20.85 -18.93 -46.69
CA LYS A 261 20.16 -20.13 -46.19
C LYS A 261 21.09 -21.15 -45.53
N ARG A 262 22.38 -21.20 -45.88
CA ARG A 262 23.35 -22.10 -45.24
C ARG A 262 23.41 -21.90 -43.73
N PHE A 263 23.09 -20.70 -43.24
CA PHE A 263 23.06 -20.35 -41.82
C PHE A 263 21.79 -20.84 -41.10
N GLU A 264 20.94 -21.65 -41.74
CA GLU A 264 19.96 -22.47 -41.01
C GLU A 264 20.65 -23.56 -40.18
N ALA A 265 21.80 -24.06 -40.65
CA ALA A 265 22.63 -25.02 -39.93
C ALA A 265 23.59 -24.31 -38.96
N ARG A 266 23.71 -24.84 -37.73
CA ARG A 266 24.57 -24.25 -36.71
C ARG A 266 26.05 -24.40 -37.04
N GLU A 267 26.41 -25.47 -37.73
CA GLU A 267 27.77 -25.78 -38.18
C GLU A 267 28.30 -24.67 -39.10
N ALA A 268 27.45 -24.13 -39.98
CA ALA A 268 27.82 -23.03 -40.88
C ALA A 268 28.17 -21.74 -40.13
N PHE A 269 27.54 -21.46 -38.98
CA PHE A 269 27.92 -20.34 -38.11
C PHE A 269 29.32 -20.55 -37.53
N ILE A 270 29.58 -21.75 -36.99
CA ILE A 270 30.87 -22.09 -36.37
C ILE A 270 32.00 -21.93 -37.38
N ASP A 271 31.82 -22.45 -38.59
CA ASP A 271 32.82 -22.39 -39.65
C ASP A 271 33.08 -20.94 -40.11
N ALA A 272 32.02 -20.13 -40.25
CA ALA A 272 32.16 -18.72 -40.60
C ALA A 272 32.87 -17.89 -39.51
N CYS A 273 32.54 -18.11 -38.24
CA CYS A 273 33.23 -17.45 -37.12
C CYS A 273 34.71 -17.83 -37.05
N LYS A 274 35.05 -19.12 -37.26
CA LYS A 274 36.45 -19.58 -37.33
C LYS A 274 37.21 -18.96 -38.49
N ALA A 275 36.58 -18.84 -39.65
CA ALA A 275 37.20 -18.27 -40.85
C ALA A 275 37.50 -16.77 -40.71
N LYS A 276 36.67 -16.02 -39.98
CA LYS A 276 36.84 -14.58 -39.76
C LYS A 276 37.88 -14.25 -38.66
N GLY A 277 38.28 -15.24 -37.86
CA GLY A 277 39.29 -15.07 -36.81
C GLY A 277 38.73 -14.55 -35.49
N ALA A 278 37.45 -14.82 -35.18
CA ALA A 278 36.84 -14.45 -33.91
C ALA A 278 37.69 -15.01 -32.74
N HIS A 279 38.04 -14.13 -31.79
CA HIS A 279 39.00 -14.37 -30.70
C HIS A 279 38.91 -15.80 -30.09
N ASN A 280 40.00 -16.57 -30.26
CA ASN A 280 40.26 -17.96 -29.82
C ASN A 280 39.98 -19.09 -30.82
N ALA A 281 40.97 -19.98 -31.00
CA ALA A 281 40.94 -21.16 -31.86
C ALA A 281 39.87 -22.23 -31.49
N ASN A 282 39.10 -22.01 -30.42
CA ASN A 282 38.16 -22.97 -29.82
C ASN A 282 36.69 -22.52 -29.90
N VAL A 283 36.29 -21.81 -30.97
CA VAL A 283 34.86 -21.45 -31.18
C VAL A 283 34.01 -22.70 -31.40
N ASP A 284 32.94 -22.82 -30.62
CA ASP A 284 31.99 -23.92 -30.64
C ASP A 284 30.52 -23.45 -30.63
N ALA A 285 29.57 -24.39 -30.55
CA ALA A 285 28.14 -24.12 -30.56
C ALA A 285 27.62 -23.34 -29.32
N ARG A 286 28.39 -23.27 -28.23
CA ARG A 286 28.04 -22.60 -26.96
C ARG A 286 28.66 -21.21 -26.86
N SER A 287 29.65 -20.93 -27.68
CA SER A 287 30.31 -19.63 -27.78
C SER A 287 29.29 -18.52 -28.09
N GLY A 288 29.35 -17.38 -27.38
CA GLY A 288 28.38 -16.29 -27.52
C GLY A 288 28.26 -15.76 -28.96
N VAL A 289 29.41 -15.65 -29.65
CA VAL A 289 29.52 -15.24 -31.07
C VAL A 289 28.79 -16.16 -32.05
N VAL A 290 28.49 -17.40 -31.65
CA VAL A 290 27.68 -18.35 -32.44
C VAL A 290 26.26 -18.41 -31.89
N GLN A 291 26.11 -18.61 -30.58
CA GLN A 291 24.81 -18.84 -29.94
C GLN A 291 23.85 -17.65 -30.14
N MET A 292 24.31 -16.41 -29.92
CA MET A 292 23.41 -15.25 -29.91
C MET A 292 22.94 -14.88 -31.32
N PRO A 293 23.81 -14.77 -32.35
CA PRO A 293 23.35 -14.55 -33.73
C PRO A 293 22.49 -15.71 -34.24
N PHE A 294 22.79 -16.95 -33.86
CA PHE A 294 21.96 -18.10 -34.22
C PHE A 294 20.54 -18.00 -33.65
N ILE A 295 20.40 -17.63 -32.37
CA ILE A 295 19.07 -17.42 -31.75
C ILE A 295 18.33 -16.29 -32.48
N PHE A 296 18.99 -15.15 -32.67
CA PHE A 296 18.39 -13.98 -33.31
C PHE A 296 17.95 -14.27 -34.75
N ARG A 297 18.75 -15.00 -35.54
CA ARG A 297 18.39 -15.36 -36.93
C ARG A 297 17.37 -16.50 -36.98
N ASN A 298 17.58 -17.59 -36.26
CA ASN A 298 16.87 -18.85 -36.50
C ASN A 298 15.69 -19.12 -35.56
N TRP A 299 15.72 -18.62 -34.32
CA TRP A 299 14.69 -18.96 -33.33
C TRP A 299 13.57 -17.92 -33.28
N VAL A 300 13.92 -16.64 -33.43
CA VAL A 300 12.96 -15.54 -33.41
C VAL A 300 12.03 -15.60 -34.63
N ARG A 301 10.73 -15.53 -34.39
CA ARG A 301 9.66 -15.51 -35.40
C ARG A 301 8.88 -14.20 -35.33
N LYS A 302 8.18 -13.87 -36.42
CA LYS A 302 7.21 -12.78 -36.43
C LYS A 302 6.11 -13.05 -35.41
N GLY A 303 5.82 -12.07 -34.56
CA GLY A 303 4.86 -12.18 -33.47
C GLY A 303 5.49 -12.47 -32.10
N ASP A 304 6.74 -12.92 -32.03
CA ASP A 304 7.42 -13.12 -30.75
C ASP A 304 7.66 -11.79 -30.02
N ILE A 305 7.79 -11.87 -28.70
CA ILE A 305 7.98 -10.73 -27.82
C ILE A 305 9.47 -10.54 -27.52
N VAL A 306 9.94 -9.30 -27.55
CA VAL A 306 11.26 -8.91 -27.05
C VAL A 306 11.12 -8.05 -25.80
N VAL A 307 11.85 -8.41 -24.76
CA VAL A 307 12.00 -7.65 -23.52
C VAL A 307 13.43 -7.12 -23.47
N VAL A 308 13.59 -5.81 -23.57
CA VAL A 308 14.91 -5.15 -23.58
C VAL A 308 15.36 -4.86 -22.16
N SER A 309 16.50 -5.40 -21.76
CA SER A 309 17.06 -5.23 -20.42
C SER A 309 17.76 -3.88 -20.20
N LYS A 310 17.80 -3.44 -18.94
CA LYS A 310 18.68 -2.39 -18.42
C LYS A 310 19.47 -2.99 -17.25
N GLY A 311 20.64 -3.54 -17.56
CA GLY A 311 21.34 -4.43 -16.62
C GLY A 311 20.57 -5.72 -16.36
N ASN A 312 20.83 -6.37 -15.22
CA ASN A 312 20.27 -7.69 -14.91
C ASN A 312 18.96 -7.63 -14.09
N ALA A 313 18.67 -6.47 -13.50
CA ALA A 313 17.58 -6.29 -12.55
C ALA A 313 16.42 -5.46 -13.10
N LEU A 314 16.61 -4.73 -14.21
CA LEU A 314 15.59 -3.89 -14.82
C LEU A 314 15.36 -4.25 -16.29
N PHE A 315 14.17 -3.96 -16.80
CA PHE A 315 13.85 -3.94 -18.23
C PHE A 315 13.29 -2.56 -18.61
N ARG A 316 13.53 -2.12 -19.85
CA ARG A 316 13.29 -0.73 -20.31
C ARG A 316 12.43 -0.62 -21.57
N ALA A 317 12.19 -1.72 -22.27
CA ALA A 317 11.25 -1.75 -23.39
C ALA A 317 10.68 -3.15 -23.62
N ILE A 318 9.48 -3.20 -24.19
CA ILE A 318 8.84 -4.40 -24.70
C ILE A 318 8.38 -4.13 -26.14
N GLY A 319 8.64 -5.08 -27.03
CA GLY A 319 8.28 -4.98 -28.43
C GLY A 319 7.80 -6.31 -29.00
N VAL A 320 7.16 -6.24 -30.18
CA VAL A 320 6.78 -7.40 -30.99
C VAL A 320 7.65 -7.45 -32.22
N PHE A 321 8.31 -8.57 -32.50
CA PHE A 321 9.04 -8.75 -33.77
C PHE A 321 8.06 -8.79 -34.95
N THR A 322 8.27 -7.92 -35.94
CA THR A 322 7.40 -7.80 -37.13
C THR A 322 8.12 -8.21 -38.42
N GLY A 323 9.45 -8.20 -38.44
CA GLY A 323 10.28 -8.48 -39.62
C GLY A 323 11.12 -9.76 -39.52
N ASP A 324 11.64 -10.16 -40.67
CA ASP A 324 12.66 -11.21 -40.78
C ASP A 324 14.05 -10.65 -40.42
N TYR A 325 15.07 -11.50 -40.39
CA TYR A 325 16.45 -11.07 -40.15
C TYR A 325 16.96 -10.22 -41.32
N GLU A 326 17.66 -9.13 -40.99
CA GLU A 326 18.31 -8.24 -41.94
C GLU A 326 19.72 -7.90 -41.48
N PHE A 327 20.67 -7.85 -42.42
CA PHE A 327 22.02 -7.37 -42.17
C PHE A 327 22.19 -5.95 -42.70
N CYS A 328 22.42 -5.00 -41.81
CA CYS A 328 22.57 -3.57 -42.05
C CYS A 328 23.90 -3.08 -41.46
N PRO A 329 25.04 -3.32 -42.15
CA PRO A 329 26.36 -2.98 -41.63
C PRO A 329 26.48 -1.47 -41.39
N ARG A 330 27.21 -1.11 -40.34
CA ARG A 330 27.42 0.29 -39.94
C ARG A 330 28.84 0.76 -40.27
N PRO A 331 29.05 2.05 -40.56
CA PRO A 331 30.39 2.60 -40.80
C PRO A 331 31.34 2.41 -39.62
N GLU A 332 30.81 2.42 -38.40
CA GLU A 332 31.58 2.23 -37.16
C GLU A 332 31.96 0.76 -36.90
N GLY A 333 31.39 -0.19 -37.64
CA GLY A 333 31.44 -1.62 -37.35
C GLY A 333 30.51 -2.03 -36.21
N ASP A 334 30.23 -3.33 -36.11
CA ASP A 334 29.36 -3.93 -35.09
C ASP A 334 27.89 -3.43 -35.13
N TYR A 335 26.99 -4.09 -34.40
CA TYR A 335 25.55 -3.80 -34.39
C TYR A 335 24.91 -3.79 -35.79
N GLY A 336 25.41 -4.65 -36.68
CA GLY A 336 24.92 -4.80 -38.05
C GLY A 336 23.67 -5.68 -38.18
N HIS A 337 23.30 -6.46 -37.15
CA HIS A 337 22.20 -7.42 -37.23
C HIS A 337 20.89 -6.82 -36.75
N ARG A 338 19.84 -6.82 -37.59
CA ARG A 338 18.55 -6.19 -37.27
C ARG A 338 17.35 -7.11 -37.52
N ARG A 339 16.27 -6.78 -36.81
CA ARG A 339 14.90 -7.26 -37.07
C ARG A 339 13.93 -6.13 -36.79
N ALA A 340 12.93 -5.94 -37.65
CA ALA A 340 11.88 -4.96 -37.39
C ALA A 340 11.09 -5.32 -36.12
N VAL A 341 10.81 -4.32 -35.29
CA VAL A 341 10.10 -4.44 -34.02
C VAL A 341 9.10 -3.32 -33.88
N ARG A 342 7.85 -3.67 -33.53
CA ARG A 342 6.86 -2.71 -33.06
C ARG A 342 6.98 -2.58 -31.55
N TRP A 343 7.52 -1.46 -31.07
CA TRP A 343 7.59 -1.15 -29.64
C TRP A 343 6.20 -0.86 -29.08
N ILE A 344 5.83 -1.56 -28.01
CA ILE A 344 4.50 -1.49 -27.39
C ILE A 344 4.55 -0.95 -25.96
N TRP A 345 5.72 -1.00 -25.32
CA TRP A 345 5.97 -0.36 -24.04
C TRP A 345 7.42 0.12 -23.98
N VAL A 346 7.65 1.35 -23.51
CA VAL A 346 8.98 1.91 -23.29
C VAL A 346 9.00 2.73 -22.01
N ASP A 347 9.99 2.46 -21.15
CA ASP A 347 10.33 3.28 -20.00
C ASP A 347 11.86 3.35 -19.84
N ARG A 348 12.42 4.56 -19.95
CA ARG A 348 13.87 4.79 -19.91
C ARG A 348 14.45 4.57 -18.52
N GLU A 349 13.66 4.80 -17.47
CA GLU A 349 14.08 4.51 -16.10
C GLU A 349 14.11 2.99 -15.86
N GLY A 350 13.14 2.30 -16.45
CA GLY A 350 12.99 0.86 -16.43
C GLY A 350 12.13 0.38 -15.26
N ALA A 351 11.66 -0.87 -15.36
CA ALA A 351 10.88 -1.56 -14.36
C ALA A 351 11.61 -2.81 -13.85
N PRO A 352 11.39 -3.25 -12.61
CA PRO A 352 12.06 -4.43 -12.05
C PRO A 352 11.73 -5.72 -12.80
N VAL A 353 12.75 -6.52 -13.11
CA VAL A 353 12.61 -7.81 -13.80
C VAL A 353 11.72 -8.78 -13.02
N GLU A 354 11.81 -8.76 -11.68
CA GLU A 354 11.02 -9.61 -10.79
C GLU A 354 9.50 -9.43 -10.96
N GLU A 355 9.04 -8.33 -11.54
CA GLU A 355 7.61 -8.12 -11.84
C GLU A 355 7.11 -9.04 -12.96
N ILE A 356 7.97 -9.34 -13.95
CA ILE A 356 7.60 -10.11 -15.15
C ILE A 356 8.27 -11.48 -15.21
N TYR A 357 9.32 -11.70 -14.43
CA TYR A 357 10.14 -12.91 -14.47
C TYR A 357 10.78 -13.21 -13.11
N SER A 358 10.56 -14.42 -12.58
CA SER A 358 10.97 -14.81 -11.22
C SER A 358 12.50 -14.84 -10.99
N ARG A 359 13.30 -14.93 -12.06
CA ARG A 359 14.76 -15.01 -12.01
C ARG A 359 15.39 -13.70 -12.47
N ARG A 360 16.62 -13.40 -12.05
CA ARG A 360 17.39 -12.30 -12.64
C ARG A 360 17.73 -12.58 -14.10
N PHE A 361 17.86 -11.53 -14.90
CA PHE A 361 18.35 -11.68 -16.27
C PHE A 361 19.84 -12.08 -16.28
N MET A 362 20.19 -12.93 -17.24
CA MET A 362 21.56 -13.34 -17.50
C MET A 362 22.27 -12.29 -18.38
N GLN A 363 23.59 -12.20 -18.21
CA GLN A 363 24.49 -11.41 -19.07
C GLN A 363 24.70 -12.12 -20.42
N LYS A 364 23.62 -12.19 -21.21
CA LYS A 364 23.59 -12.70 -22.57
C LYS A 364 22.80 -11.73 -23.44
N SER A 365 23.29 -11.48 -24.66
CA SER A 365 22.71 -10.46 -25.53
C SER A 365 21.30 -10.81 -25.98
N ILE A 366 20.99 -12.09 -26.22
CA ILE A 366 19.63 -12.57 -26.47
C ILE A 366 19.44 -14.00 -26.01
N TYR A 367 18.31 -14.30 -25.35
CA TYR A 367 17.90 -15.68 -25.08
C TYR A 367 16.39 -15.75 -24.79
N MET A 368 15.83 -16.94 -24.98
CA MET A 368 14.42 -17.20 -24.67
C MET A 368 14.21 -17.33 -23.16
N LEU A 369 13.22 -16.62 -22.62
CA LEU A 369 12.77 -16.76 -21.25
C LEU A 369 11.97 -18.06 -21.08
N PHE A 370 11.98 -18.64 -19.88
CA PHE A 370 11.18 -19.83 -19.59
C PHE A 370 9.74 -19.44 -19.25
N ASP A 371 8.78 -20.02 -19.96
CA ASP A 371 7.36 -19.77 -19.75
C ASP A 371 6.91 -20.02 -18.30
N SER A 372 7.48 -21.04 -17.65
CA SER A 372 7.18 -21.40 -16.25
C SER A 372 7.63 -20.36 -15.22
N GLU A 373 8.48 -19.43 -15.61
CA GLU A 373 9.07 -18.40 -14.75
C GLU A 373 8.50 -17.01 -15.06
N LEU A 374 7.64 -16.88 -16.09
CA LEU A 374 7.02 -15.63 -16.48
C LEU A 374 5.78 -15.34 -15.62
N ASN A 375 5.71 -14.12 -15.10
CA ASN A 375 4.45 -13.55 -14.64
C ASN A 375 3.68 -13.01 -15.85
N VAL A 376 2.91 -13.90 -16.50
CA VAL A 376 2.15 -13.59 -17.71
C VAL A 376 1.17 -12.42 -17.49
N PRO A 377 0.36 -12.38 -16.40
CA PRO A 377 -0.51 -11.23 -16.12
C PRO A 377 0.23 -9.89 -16.09
N ALA A 378 1.35 -9.78 -15.39
CA ALA A 378 2.12 -8.54 -15.32
C ALA A 378 2.74 -8.16 -16.68
N LEU A 379 3.28 -9.14 -17.41
CA LEU A 379 3.85 -8.89 -18.74
C LEU A 379 2.77 -8.42 -19.72
N GLU A 380 1.60 -9.06 -19.75
CA GLU A 380 0.46 -8.63 -20.56
C GLU A 380 -0.02 -7.23 -20.15
N ARG A 381 -0.05 -6.88 -18.86
CA ARG A 381 -0.34 -5.51 -18.43
C ARG A 381 0.63 -4.53 -19.09
N TYR A 382 1.94 -4.73 -18.94
CA TYR A 382 2.94 -3.85 -19.53
C TYR A 382 2.81 -3.73 -21.06
N MET A 383 2.57 -4.85 -21.74
CA MET A 383 2.37 -4.90 -23.19
C MET A 383 1.17 -4.05 -23.67
N ASN A 384 0.18 -3.82 -22.81
CA ASN A 384 -1.06 -3.14 -23.13
C ASN A 384 -1.17 -1.74 -22.49
N SER A 385 -0.38 -1.42 -21.46
CA SER A 385 -0.56 -0.21 -20.65
C SER A 385 -0.25 1.11 -21.36
N GLN A 386 0.47 1.07 -22.49
CA GLN A 386 0.81 2.27 -23.29
C GLN A 386 0.12 2.27 -24.65
N GLN A 387 -0.83 1.36 -24.89
CA GLN A 387 -1.59 1.33 -26.13
C GLN A 387 -2.67 2.42 -26.09
N VAL A 388 -2.50 3.45 -26.92
CA VAL A 388 -3.43 4.59 -27.01
C VAL A 388 -4.46 4.29 -28.09
N GLU A 389 -5.51 3.53 -27.75
CA GLU A 389 -6.73 3.53 -28.53
C GLU A 389 -7.83 4.25 -27.75
N GLY A 390 -7.98 5.55 -28.03
CA GLY A 390 -9.10 6.38 -27.57
C GLY A 390 -8.86 7.23 -26.31
N THR A 391 -9.91 7.94 -25.92
CA THR A 391 -10.02 8.79 -24.71
C THR A 391 -10.28 7.96 -23.44
N ALA A 392 -9.69 6.76 -23.35
CA ALA A 392 -9.90 5.88 -22.21
C ALA A 392 -9.21 6.43 -20.97
N ASP A 393 -9.91 6.44 -19.83
CA ASP A 393 -9.33 6.86 -18.56
C ASP A 393 -8.15 5.93 -18.19
N PRO A 394 -7.09 6.44 -17.53
CA PRO A 394 -5.99 5.63 -17.02
C PRO A 394 -6.50 4.49 -16.15
N GLU A 395 -5.85 3.33 -16.22
CA GLU A 395 -6.24 2.21 -15.37
C GLU A 395 -6.04 2.56 -13.89
N PRO A 396 -7.00 2.26 -13.01
CA PRO A 396 -6.84 2.52 -11.58
C PRO A 396 -5.99 1.45 -10.89
N PHE A 397 -5.18 1.90 -9.93
CA PHE A 397 -4.27 1.11 -9.11
C PHE A 397 -4.60 1.27 -7.63
N VAL A 398 -4.32 0.26 -6.81
CA VAL A 398 -4.59 0.32 -5.36
C VAL A 398 -3.36 -0.12 -4.59
N LEU A 399 -2.91 0.72 -3.66
CA LEU A 399 -1.95 0.33 -2.64
C LEU A 399 -2.69 -0.01 -1.35
N ILE A 400 -2.57 -1.25 -0.89
CA ILE A 400 -3.07 -1.69 0.40
C ILE A 400 -1.95 -1.62 1.43
N ILE A 401 -2.18 -0.84 2.49
CA ILE A 401 -1.28 -0.71 3.64
C ILE A 401 -1.94 -1.34 4.85
N ASP A 402 -1.62 -2.60 5.10
CA ASP A 402 -2.11 -3.32 6.26
C ASP A 402 -1.40 -2.86 7.52
N GLU A 403 -2.13 -2.79 8.64
CA GLU A 403 -1.59 -2.35 9.93
C GLU A 403 -0.93 -0.96 9.87
N ILE A 404 -1.56 -0.03 9.17
CA ILE A 404 -0.97 1.28 8.83
C ILE A 404 -0.46 2.06 10.04
N ASN A 405 -1.06 1.86 11.22
CA ASN A 405 -0.68 2.52 12.45
C ASN A 405 0.61 1.93 13.08
N ARG A 406 1.03 0.69 12.75
CA ARG A 406 2.20 0.01 13.35
C ARG A 406 3.56 0.59 12.93
N ALA A 407 3.60 1.55 12.02
CA ALA A 407 4.78 2.31 11.67
C ALA A 407 4.59 3.81 11.91
N ASN A 408 5.69 4.56 12.03
CA ASN A 408 5.62 6.02 12.04
C ASN A 408 5.38 6.52 10.61
N ILE A 409 4.11 6.65 10.23
CA ILE A 409 3.69 7.01 8.87
C ILE A 409 4.33 8.32 8.40
N SER A 410 4.45 9.33 9.29
CA SER A 410 5.10 10.61 8.94
C SER A 410 6.57 10.42 8.55
N LYS A 411 7.28 9.49 9.20
CA LYS A 411 8.66 9.13 8.84
C LYS A 411 8.71 8.29 7.56
N VAL A 412 7.79 7.34 7.39
CA VAL A 412 7.74 6.42 6.25
C VAL A 412 7.41 7.16 4.94
N PHE A 413 6.44 8.07 4.97
CA PHE A 413 6.10 8.90 3.80
C PHE A 413 7.01 10.13 3.65
N GLY A 414 7.64 10.60 4.73
CA GLY A 414 8.47 11.80 4.72
C GLY A 414 7.73 13.01 4.16
N GLU A 415 8.33 13.69 3.19
CA GLU A 415 7.75 14.86 2.51
C GLU A 415 6.58 14.53 1.57
N LEU A 416 6.38 13.24 1.23
CA LEU A 416 5.35 12.78 0.30
C LEU A 416 3.94 12.83 0.89
N ILE A 417 3.82 13.03 2.21
CA ILE A 417 2.54 13.14 2.90
C ILE A 417 1.62 14.20 2.27
N THR A 418 2.21 15.27 1.72
CA THR A 418 1.46 16.34 1.06
C THR A 418 0.85 15.90 -0.26
N LEU A 419 1.50 14.98 -0.98
CA LEU A 419 1.03 14.43 -2.26
C LEU A 419 -0.12 13.43 -2.10
N LEU A 420 -0.42 13.01 -0.86
CA LEU A 420 -1.56 12.16 -0.60
C LEU A 420 -2.88 12.92 -0.76
N GLU A 421 -2.89 14.25 -0.60
CA GLU A 421 -4.09 15.07 -0.75
C GLU A 421 -4.66 14.95 -2.18
N PRO A 422 -5.97 14.63 -2.33
CA PRO A 422 -6.60 14.40 -3.63
C PRO A 422 -6.34 15.48 -4.68
N ASP A 423 -6.43 16.76 -4.31
CA ASP A 423 -6.29 17.90 -5.22
C ASP A 423 -4.84 18.16 -5.66
N LYS A 424 -3.86 17.61 -4.94
CA LYS A 424 -2.42 17.76 -5.19
C LYS A 424 -1.81 16.65 -6.04
N ARG A 425 -2.61 15.65 -6.40
CA ARG A 425 -2.18 14.54 -7.27
C ARG A 425 -2.03 14.98 -8.72
N LEU A 426 -1.23 14.25 -9.49
CA LEU A 426 -1.05 14.50 -10.91
C LEU A 426 -2.39 14.36 -11.64
N GLY A 427 -2.69 15.32 -12.53
CA GLY A 427 -3.96 15.41 -13.23
C GLY A 427 -5.08 16.11 -12.46
N GLN A 428 -4.78 16.73 -11.30
CA GLN A 428 -5.74 17.45 -10.47
C GLN A 428 -5.40 18.95 -10.42
N ARG A 429 -6.36 19.78 -9.96
CA ARG A 429 -6.30 21.26 -10.02
C ARG A 429 -5.03 21.85 -9.40
N ASN A 430 -4.60 21.33 -8.26
CA ASN A 430 -3.47 21.85 -7.47
C ASN A 430 -2.28 20.90 -7.54
N GLN A 431 -2.05 20.19 -8.65
CA GLN A 431 -0.99 19.19 -8.75
C GLN A 431 0.38 19.71 -8.30
N ILE A 432 1.10 18.91 -7.51
CA ILE A 432 2.45 19.23 -7.01
C ILE A 432 3.39 18.06 -7.32
N LYS A 433 4.65 18.40 -7.61
CA LYS A 433 5.76 17.45 -7.60
C LYS A 433 6.76 17.88 -6.53
N VAL A 434 7.43 16.90 -5.94
CA VAL A 434 8.52 17.10 -4.96
C VAL A 434 9.79 16.46 -5.49
N ARG A 435 10.94 16.93 -5.03
CA ARG A 435 12.22 16.39 -5.45
C ARG A 435 12.73 15.41 -4.40
N LEU A 436 12.86 14.14 -4.78
CA LEU A 436 13.25 13.08 -3.86
C LEU A 436 14.72 13.24 -3.38
N PRO A 437 15.02 12.92 -2.12
CA PRO A 437 16.33 13.20 -1.52
C PRO A 437 17.44 12.24 -1.96
N TYR A 438 17.15 10.97 -2.28
CA TYR A 438 18.19 10.00 -2.62
C TYR A 438 18.49 9.96 -4.12
N SER A 439 17.45 9.92 -4.96
CA SER A 439 17.57 9.92 -6.42
C SER A 439 17.72 11.31 -7.02
N GLY A 440 17.10 12.33 -6.41
CA GLY A 440 17.02 13.68 -6.96
C GLY A 440 15.92 13.86 -8.01
N ASP A 441 15.11 12.83 -8.26
CA ASP A 441 14.05 12.81 -9.27
C ASP A 441 12.85 13.66 -8.84
N GLU A 442 12.12 14.21 -9.82
CA GLU A 442 10.81 14.83 -9.57
C GLU A 442 9.74 13.75 -9.44
N PHE A 443 9.01 13.78 -8.33
CA PHE A 443 8.03 12.77 -7.97
C PHE A 443 6.66 13.39 -7.69
N GLY A 444 5.61 12.79 -8.24
CA GLY A 444 4.22 13.13 -7.97
C GLY A 444 3.37 11.86 -7.89
N VAL A 445 2.29 11.91 -7.13
CA VAL A 445 1.36 10.77 -6.99
C VAL A 445 0.23 10.93 -8.01
N PRO A 446 0.00 9.99 -8.93
CA PRO A 446 -1.03 10.12 -9.95
C PRO A 446 -2.43 9.88 -9.38
N SER A 447 -3.44 10.50 -10.00
CA SER A 447 -4.83 10.48 -9.52
C SER A 447 -5.54 9.13 -9.69
N ASN A 448 -5.02 8.24 -10.54
CA ASN A 448 -5.47 6.86 -10.70
C ASN A 448 -4.86 5.88 -9.68
N LEU A 449 -4.00 6.34 -8.75
CA LEU A 449 -3.61 5.54 -7.59
C LEU A 449 -4.58 5.79 -6.44
N HIS A 450 -5.08 4.73 -5.83
CA HIS A 450 -5.86 4.74 -4.59
C HIS A 450 -5.05 4.11 -3.46
N ILE A 451 -5.29 4.56 -2.22
CA ILE A 451 -4.61 4.04 -1.04
C ILE A 451 -5.66 3.53 -0.06
N LEU A 452 -5.49 2.30 0.37
CA LEU A 452 -6.38 1.61 1.28
C LEU A 452 -5.59 1.11 2.49
N GLY A 453 -5.79 1.73 3.65
CA GLY A 453 -5.21 1.30 4.91
C GLY A 453 -6.13 0.36 5.68
N THR A 454 -5.57 -0.56 6.44
CA THR A 454 -6.29 -1.23 7.54
C THR A 454 -5.66 -0.82 8.88
N MET A 455 -6.48 -0.75 9.94
CA MET A 455 -6.03 -0.39 11.27
C MET A 455 -6.74 -1.22 12.33
N ASN A 456 -5.98 -1.94 13.14
CA ASN A 456 -6.49 -2.54 14.38
C ASN A 456 -6.51 -1.48 15.48
N THR A 457 -7.65 -1.33 16.16
CA THR A 457 -7.83 -0.32 17.21
C THR A 457 -7.60 -0.83 18.63
N ALA A 458 -7.66 -2.14 18.86
CA ALA A 458 -7.38 -2.75 20.17
C ALA A 458 -5.90 -2.60 20.60
N ASP A 459 -4.99 -2.44 19.65
CA ASP A 459 -3.55 -2.39 19.92
C ASP A 459 -3.13 -1.03 20.54
N ARG A 460 -3.12 -0.98 21.87
CA ARG A 460 -2.71 0.21 22.66
C ARG A 460 -1.22 0.56 22.54
N SER A 461 -0.38 -0.33 21.99
CA SER A 461 1.06 -0.10 21.80
C SER A 461 1.41 0.73 20.57
N ILE A 462 0.41 1.24 19.85
CA ILE A 462 0.58 1.83 18.54
C ILE A 462 0.51 3.37 18.58
N ALA A 463 1.35 4.03 17.77
CA ALA A 463 1.33 5.48 17.61
C ALA A 463 -0.05 5.96 17.12
N LEU A 464 -0.63 6.93 17.84
CA LEU A 464 -1.82 7.65 17.37
C LEU A 464 -1.53 8.27 16.00
N LEU A 465 -2.41 8.03 15.02
CA LEU A 465 -2.28 8.64 13.70
C LEU A 465 -2.27 10.17 13.86
N ASP A 466 -1.24 10.81 13.30
CA ASP A 466 -1.11 12.27 13.31
C ASP A 466 -2.36 12.92 12.69
N THR A 467 -2.81 14.03 13.29
CA THR A 467 -3.85 14.92 12.77
C THR A 467 -3.65 15.27 11.29
N ALA A 468 -2.41 15.44 10.86
CA ALA A 468 -2.07 15.74 9.48
C ALA A 468 -2.38 14.55 8.53
N LEU A 469 -2.29 13.31 8.99
CA LEU A 469 -2.70 12.15 8.21
C LEU A 469 -4.21 11.97 8.26
N ARG A 470 -4.83 12.19 9.42
CA ARG A 470 -6.28 12.07 9.57
C ARG A 470 -7.06 12.92 8.56
N ARG A 471 -6.63 14.15 8.28
CA ARG A 471 -7.28 15.01 7.27
C ARG A 471 -7.15 14.53 5.82
N ARG A 472 -6.25 13.57 5.54
CA ARG A 472 -5.91 13.09 4.18
C ARG A 472 -6.53 11.74 3.85
N PHE A 473 -7.10 11.07 4.84
CA PHE A 473 -7.77 9.79 4.71
C PHE A 473 -9.22 9.91 5.16
N THR A 474 -10.12 9.23 4.46
CA THR A 474 -11.45 8.93 4.98
C THR A 474 -11.33 7.72 5.91
N PHE A 475 -11.99 7.77 7.06
CA PHE A 475 -12.00 6.66 8.02
C PHE A 475 -13.37 5.99 7.96
N ARG A 476 -13.38 4.69 7.65
CA ARG A 476 -14.59 3.87 7.66
C ARG A 476 -14.44 2.81 8.74
N GLU A 477 -15.33 2.91 9.72
CA GLU A 477 -15.36 1.99 10.84
C GLU A 477 -15.98 0.65 10.45
N LEU A 478 -15.40 -0.44 10.96
CA LEU A 478 -15.87 -1.81 10.82
C LEU A 478 -15.99 -2.43 12.21
N MET A 479 -17.22 -2.38 12.74
CA MET A 479 -17.59 -2.98 14.02
C MET A 479 -18.01 -4.45 13.85
N PRO A 480 -18.02 -5.25 14.93
CA PRO A 480 -18.57 -6.59 14.89
C PRO A 480 -20.03 -6.57 14.44
N ASP A 481 -20.32 -7.25 13.34
CA ASP A 481 -21.69 -7.52 12.87
C ASP A 481 -22.14 -8.96 13.22
N PRO A 482 -23.03 -9.16 14.20
CA PRO A 482 -23.58 -10.47 14.55
C PRO A 482 -24.46 -11.09 13.46
N SER A 483 -25.06 -10.30 12.56
CA SER A 483 -25.98 -10.83 11.52
C SER A 483 -25.26 -11.73 10.52
N VAL A 484 -23.95 -11.54 10.34
CA VAL A 484 -23.09 -12.40 9.48
C VAL A 484 -22.99 -13.83 10.02
N LEU A 485 -23.42 -14.10 11.26
CA LEU A 485 -23.33 -15.41 11.89
C LEU A 485 -24.62 -16.24 11.81
N GLU A 486 -25.67 -15.77 11.14
CA GLU A 486 -26.94 -16.50 10.99
C GLU A 486 -26.74 -17.91 10.40
N ASP A 487 -26.06 -18.03 9.25
CA ASP A 487 -25.78 -19.32 8.61
C ASP A 487 -24.88 -20.24 9.47
N ALA A 488 -23.94 -19.66 10.21
CA ALA A 488 -23.09 -20.43 11.13
C ALA A 488 -23.89 -20.91 12.37
N ALA A 489 -24.85 -20.12 12.84
CA ALA A 489 -25.70 -20.49 13.95
C ALA A 489 -26.59 -21.69 13.60
N GLU A 490 -27.16 -21.70 12.40
CA GLU A 490 -27.97 -22.83 11.91
C GLU A 490 -27.16 -24.13 11.84
N ARG A 491 -25.95 -24.07 11.25
CA ARG A 491 -25.08 -25.24 11.10
C ARG A 491 -24.59 -25.81 12.43
N THR A 492 -24.22 -24.93 13.37
CA THR A 492 -23.65 -25.34 14.67
C THR A 492 -24.71 -25.70 15.72
N GLY A 493 -25.96 -25.26 15.53
CA GLY A 493 -27.04 -25.41 16.51
C GLY A 493 -26.87 -24.52 17.74
N ILE A 494 -26.08 -23.44 17.63
CA ILE A 494 -25.80 -22.46 18.69
C ILE A 494 -26.18 -21.07 18.19
N ASP A 495 -26.87 -20.28 19.00
CA ASP A 495 -27.22 -18.89 18.69
C ASP A 495 -25.98 -17.97 18.75
N LEU A 496 -25.14 -18.07 17.72
CA LEU A 496 -23.89 -17.32 17.58
C LEU A 496 -24.09 -15.79 17.53
N PRO A 497 -25.11 -15.24 16.81
CA PRO A 497 -25.40 -13.82 16.87
C PRO A 497 -25.60 -13.33 18.30
N ARG A 498 -26.45 -14.03 19.09
CA ARG A 498 -26.71 -13.64 20.47
C ARG A 498 -25.49 -13.80 21.37
N ILE A 499 -24.71 -14.88 21.22
CA ILE A 499 -23.44 -15.05 21.95
C ILE A 499 -22.52 -13.87 21.71
N LEU A 500 -22.31 -13.49 20.44
CA LEU A 500 -21.40 -12.41 20.09
C LEU A 500 -21.87 -11.08 20.66
N THR A 501 -23.16 -10.75 20.50
CA THR A 501 -23.76 -9.55 21.08
C THR A 501 -23.57 -9.51 22.59
N THR A 502 -23.95 -10.57 23.31
CA THR A 502 -23.87 -10.59 24.77
C THR A 502 -22.43 -10.48 25.29
N ILE A 503 -21.47 -11.17 24.65
CA ILE A 503 -20.05 -11.03 25.01
C ILE A 503 -19.58 -9.59 24.76
N ASN A 504 -19.92 -9.01 23.61
CA ASN A 504 -19.46 -7.67 23.23
C ASN A 504 -20.08 -6.56 24.09
N ASP A 505 -21.35 -6.65 24.46
CA ASP A 505 -21.99 -5.70 25.38
C ASP A 505 -21.28 -5.68 26.74
N ARG A 506 -20.88 -6.87 27.23
CA ARG A 506 -20.17 -7.02 28.50
C ARG A 506 -18.73 -6.54 28.42
N ILE A 507 -18.04 -6.78 27.31
CA ILE A 507 -16.69 -6.23 27.07
C ILE A 507 -16.75 -4.70 27.04
N GLU A 508 -17.70 -4.13 26.30
CA GLU A 508 -17.84 -2.67 26.18
C GLU A 508 -18.14 -2.02 27.53
N TYR A 509 -18.99 -2.66 28.35
CA TYR A 509 -19.28 -2.20 29.71
C TYR A 509 -18.06 -2.28 30.66
N LEU A 510 -17.27 -3.36 30.58
CA LEU A 510 -16.15 -3.61 31.51
C LEU A 510 -14.82 -3.02 31.03
N TYR A 511 -14.71 -2.65 29.76
CA TYR A 511 -13.48 -2.22 29.13
C TYR A 511 -13.69 -1.03 28.18
N ASP A 512 -13.88 -1.29 26.88
CA ASP A 512 -14.24 -0.29 25.87
C ASP A 512 -14.77 -0.97 24.60
N ARG A 513 -15.26 -0.16 23.65
CA ARG A 513 -15.80 -0.66 22.37
C ARG A 513 -14.72 -1.20 21.41
N GLU A 514 -13.46 -0.78 21.55
CA GLU A 514 -12.39 -1.10 20.60
C GLU A 514 -11.84 -2.53 20.79
N HIS A 515 -12.19 -3.16 21.92
CA HIS A 515 -11.83 -4.53 22.27
C HIS A 515 -12.99 -5.53 22.09
N GLN A 516 -14.07 -5.12 21.43
CA GLN A 516 -15.12 -6.08 21.07
C GLN A 516 -14.57 -7.18 20.15
N ILE A 517 -15.13 -8.38 20.27
CA ILE A 517 -14.76 -9.54 19.48
C ILE A 517 -15.48 -9.48 18.14
N GLY A 518 -14.74 -9.63 17.05
CA GLY A 518 -15.30 -9.64 15.70
C GLY A 518 -15.96 -10.98 15.31
N HIS A 519 -16.89 -10.93 14.36
CA HIS A 519 -17.62 -12.11 13.87
C HIS A 519 -16.72 -13.13 13.14
N ALA A 520 -15.57 -12.72 12.58
CA ALA A 520 -14.71 -13.60 11.79
C ALA A 520 -14.17 -14.81 12.55
N TYR A 521 -14.15 -14.77 13.90
CA TYR A 521 -13.82 -15.94 14.72
C TYR A 521 -14.80 -17.09 14.53
N PHE A 522 -16.07 -16.78 14.28
CA PHE A 522 -17.17 -17.75 14.25
C PHE A 522 -17.71 -18.04 12.85
N THR A 523 -17.47 -17.17 11.86
CA THR A 523 -18.01 -17.31 10.49
C THR A 523 -17.72 -18.67 9.85
N GLY A 524 -16.54 -19.24 10.10
CA GLY A 524 -16.11 -20.53 9.56
C GLY A 524 -16.51 -21.76 10.36
N CYS A 525 -17.31 -21.65 11.43
CA CYS A 525 -17.72 -22.80 12.23
C CYS A 525 -18.79 -23.62 11.51
N GLU A 526 -18.57 -24.93 11.39
CA GLU A 526 -19.51 -25.91 10.81
C GLU A 526 -20.26 -26.69 11.90
N THR A 527 -19.59 -26.94 13.03
CA THR A 527 -20.10 -27.78 14.12
C THR A 527 -20.02 -27.08 15.47
N ARG A 528 -20.81 -27.56 16.45
CA ARG A 528 -20.65 -27.15 17.85
C ARG A 528 -19.22 -27.33 18.37
N GLY A 529 -18.51 -28.38 17.94
CA GLY A 529 -17.13 -28.63 18.34
C GLY A 529 -16.20 -27.49 17.92
N ASP A 530 -16.41 -26.94 16.72
CA ASP A 530 -15.63 -25.80 16.23
C ASP A 530 -15.86 -24.56 17.11
N VAL A 531 -17.11 -24.31 17.52
CA VAL A 531 -17.44 -23.20 18.43
C VAL A 531 -16.77 -23.39 19.81
N ASP A 532 -16.81 -24.61 20.35
CA ASP A 532 -16.15 -24.94 21.62
C ASP A 532 -14.62 -24.73 21.52
N GLU A 533 -13.99 -25.10 20.40
CA GLU A 533 -12.57 -24.88 20.14
C GLU A 533 -12.22 -23.39 20.00
N ILE A 534 -13.01 -22.63 19.26
CA ILE A 534 -12.84 -21.17 19.11
C ILE A 534 -12.96 -20.48 20.46
N MET A 535 -13.98 -20.82 21.25
CA MET A 535 -14.16 -20.26 22.60
C MET A 535 -12.95 -20.56 23.49
N ARG A 536 -12.49 -21.82 23.49
CA ARG A 536 -11.41 -22.31 24.35
C ARG A 536 -10.04 -21.76 23.99
N HIS A 537 -9.72 -21.69 22.70
CA HIS A 537 -8.36 -21.46 22.22
C HIS A 537 -8.15 -20.08 21.61
N LYS A 538 -9.22 -19.32 21.34
CA LYS A 538 -9.12 -17.97 20.78
C LYS A 538 -9.82 -16.93 21.66
N VAL A 539 -11.11 -17.11 21.96
CA VAL A 539 -11.91 -16.09 22.67
C VAL A 539 -11.46 -15.95 24.12
N ILE A 540 -11.44 -17.03 24.92
CA ILE A 540 -11.07 -16.95 26.34
C ILE A 540 -9.63 -16.47 26.53
N PRO A 541 -8.62 -16.96 25.77
CA PRO A 541 -7.28 -16.39 25.83
C PRO A 541 -7.21 -14.90 25.48
N LEU A 542 -7.98 -14.44 24.48
CA LEU A 542 -8.05 -13.02 24.12
C LEU A 542 -8.66 -12.18 25.26
N LEU A 543 -9.71 -12.68 25.92
CA LEU A 543 -10.27 -12.04 27.11
C LEU A 543 -9.24 -11.98 28.26
N ALA A 544 -8.43 -13.03 28.43
CA ALA A 544 -7.37 -13.04 29.42
C ALA A 544 -6.31 -11.96 29.16
N GLU A 545 -5.98 -11.72 27.89
CA GLU A 545 -5.11 -10.61 27.48
C GLU A 545 -5.77 -9.24 27.76
N TYR A 546 -7.03 -9.05 27.34
CA TYR A 546 -7.75 -7.78 27.52
C TYR A 546 -7.93 -7.39 28.98
N PHE A 547 -8.18 -8.36 29.85
CA PHE A 547 -8.40 -8.14 31.27
C PHE A 547 -7.15 -8.39 32.13
N PHE A 548 -5.96 -8.50 31.52
CA PHE A 548 -4.68 -8.71 32.23
C PHE A 548 -4.74 -9.84 33.27
N GLU A 549 -5.28 -11.00 32.88
CA GLU A 549 -5.49 -12.17 33.74
C GLU A 549 -6.47 -11.94 34.92
N ASP A 550 -7.34 -10.91 34.88
CA ASP A 550 -8.45 -10.74 35.82
C ASP A 550 -9.61 -11.71 35.49
N TRP A 551 -9.46 -12.95 35.97
CA TRP A 551 -10.42 -14.03 35.75
C TRP A 551 -11.83 -13.76 36.30
N ALA A 552 -12.00 -12.83 37.24
CA ALA A 552 -13.33 -12.45 37.71
C ALA A 552 -14.07 -11.62 36.66
N ARG A 553 -13.38 -10.72 35.95
CA ARG A 553 -13.95 -9.99 34.79
C ARG A 553 -14.21 -10.92 33.62
N ILE A 554 -13.31 -11.85 33.34
CA ILE A 554 -13.52 -12.87 32.30
C ILE A 554 -14.77 -13.69 32.61
N ALA A 555 -14.93 -14.14 33.86
CA ALA A 555 -16.14 -14.83 34.31
C ALA A 555 -17.39 -13.96 34.17
N ALA A 556 -17.31 -12.65 34.45
CA ALA A 556 -18.43 -11.73 34.27
C ALA A 556 -18.85 -11.64 32.80
N VAL A 557 -17.90 -11.54 31.87
CA VAL A 557 -18.18 -11.55 30.42
C VAL A 557 -18.85 -12.87 30.01
N LEU A 558 -18.34 -14.01 30.48
CA LEU A 558 -18.85 -15.33 30.12
C LEU A 558 -20.16 -15.74 30.83
N GLY A 559 -20.63 -14.96 31.80
CA GLY A 559 -21.83 -15.29 32.60
C GLY A 559 -21.57 -16.30 33.72
N ASP A 560 -20.32 -16.47 34.13
CA ASP A 560 -19.85 -17.42 35.15
C ASP A 560 -19.49 -16.77 36.48
N LEU A 561 -19.66 -15.45 36.62
CA LEU A 561 -19.38 -14.76 37.87
C LEU A 561 -20.46 -15.05 38.92
N GLU A 562 -20.07 -15.66 40.04
CA GLU A 562 -20.93 -15.79 41.23
C GLU A 562 -20.28 -15.11 42.46
N THR A 563 -21.11 -14.50 43.29
CA THR A 563 -20.71 -13.57 44.37
C THR A 563 -20.34 -14.23 45.69
N HIS A 564 -20.55 -15.54 45.85
CA HIS A 564 -20.20 -16.27 47.07
C HIS A 564 -18.75 -16.80 47.03
N ASP A 565 -18.12 -17.11 48.17
CA ASP A 565 -16.71 -17.57 48.23
C ASP A 565 -16.53 -19.10 48.12
N ARG A 566 -17.38 -19.80 47.37
CA ARG A 566 -17.34 -21.26 47.19
C ARG A 566 -16.78 -21.70 45.84
N ASP A 567 -16.53 -22.98 45.69
CA ASP A 567 -16.20 -23.56 44.38
C ASP A 567 -17.38 -23.35 43.41
N ILE A 568 -17.07 -22.98 42.17
CA ILE A 568 -18.04 -22.78 41.09
C ILE A 568 -17.69 -23.75 39.96
N SER A 569 -18.69 -24.43 39.41
CA SER A 569 -18.59 -25.04 38.07
C SER A 569 -19.50 -24.26 37.13
N GLY A 570 -18.91 -23.31 36.42
CA GLY A 570 -19.60 -22.41 35.49
C GLY A 570 -19.88 -23.09 34.15
N GLY A 571 -20.38 -22.35 33.16
CA GLY A 571 -20.57 -22.81 31.79
C GLY A 571 -19.26 -22.96 31.01
N PHE A 572 -18.26 -22.14 31.32
CA PHE A 572 -16.96 -22.09 30.66
C PHE A 572 -15.79 -22.22 31.64
N LEU A 573 -15.92 -21.62 32.83
CA LEU A 573 -14.88 -21.55 33.83
C LEU A 573 -15.25 -22.34 35.09
N ASN A 574 -14.29 -23.06 35.64
CA ASN A 574 -14.34 -23.60 36.99
C ASN A 574 -13.55 -22.66 37.93
N ARG A 575 -14.05 -22.50 39.15
CA ARG A 575 -13.38 -21.77 40.23
C ARG A 575 -13.26 -22.68 41.45
N SER A 576 -12.07 -22.77 42.04
CA SER A 576 -11.85 -23.49 43.31
C SER A 576 -11.19 -22.59 44.35
N ALA A 577 -11.68 -22.61 45.59
CA ALA A 577 -11.09 -21.85 46.69
C ALA A 577 -9.70 -22.42 47.06
N LEU A 578 -8.71 -21.54 47.20
CA LEU A 578 -7.37 -21.90 47.63
C LEU A 578 -7.25 -21.80 49.14
N LYS A 579 -6.66 -22.83 49.75
CA LYS A 579 -6.27 -22.78 51.16
C LYS A 579 -5.08 -21.84 51.31
N ALA A 580 -5.14 -20.97 52.32
CA ALA A 580 -4.01 -20.12 52.68
C ALA A 580 -2.78 -20.99 53.01
N PRO A 581 -1.57 -20.62 52.55
CA PRO A 581 -0.34 -21.28 52.97
C PRO A 581 -0.16 -21.19 54.50
N PRO A 582 0.52 -22.16 55.13
CA PRO A 582 0.82 -22.09 56.56
C PRO A 582 1.50 -20.76 56.94
N GLY A 583 0.98 -20.07 57.97
CA GLY A 583 1.51 -18.77 58.43
C GLY A 583 0.80 -17.53 57.84
N LEU A 584 -0.17 -17.74 56.93
CA LEU A 584 -1.07 -16.70 56.42
C LEU A 584 -2.53 -16.95 56.86
N ASP A 585 -2.77 -17.90 57.76
CA ASP A 585 -4.07 -18.38 58.23
C ASP A 585 -4.65 -17.58 59.41
N ASN A 586 -4.12 -16.38 59.67
CA ASN A 586 -4.42 -15.51 60.81
C ASN A 586 -5.83 -14.88 60.79
N GLY A 587 -6.74 -15.34 59.93
CA GLY A 587 -8.09 -14.80 59.77
C GLY A 587 -8.22 -13.51 58.94
N GLU A 588 -7.10 -12.89 58.55
CA GLU A 588 -7.06 -11.66 57.72
C GLU A 588 -6.80 -11.92 56.22
N ALA A 589 -6.53 -13.17 55.83
CA ALA A 589 -6.26 -13.49 54.43
C ALA A 589 -7.54 -13.38 53.58
N LEU A 590 -7.51 -12.51 52.58
CA LEU A 590 -8.55 -12.42 51.56
C LEU A 590 -8.70 -13.77 50.84
N PRO A 591 -9.95 -14.21 50.53
CA PRO A 591 -10.19 -15.39 49.73
C PRO A 591 -9.43 -15.32 48.40
N ARG A 592 -8.68 -16.37 48.09
CA ARG A 592 -8.03 -16.53 46.78
C ARG A 592 -8.63 -17.71 46.06
N PHE A 593 -8.77 -17.56 44.75
CA PHE A 593 -9.39 -18.56 43.90
C PHE A 593 -8.44 -18.98 42.80
N ARG A 594 -8.46 -20.27 42.46
CA ARG A 594 -7.91 -20.80 41.23
C ARG A 594 -9.02 -20.86 40.21
N TRP A 595 -8.76 -20.30 39.04
CA TRP A 595 -9.63 -20.40 37.87
C TRP A 595 -9.06 -21.40 36.88
N SER A 596 -9.92 -22.13 36.19
CA SER A 596 -9.52 -22.98 35.06
C SER A 596 -10.63 -23.01 34.01
N VAL A 597 -10.23 -23.07 32.74
CA VAL A 597 -11.18 -23.31 31.65
C VAL A 597 -11.63 -24.78 31.72
N ARG A 598 -12.94 -25.03 31.70
CA ARG A 598 -13.54 -26.38 31.68
C ARG A 598 -12.95 -27.19 30.53
N SER A 599 -12.50 -28.41 30.75
CA SER A 599 -11.89 -29.30 29.74
C SER A 599 -12.87 -29.75 28.64
N VAL A 600 -12.33 -30.33 27.56
CA VAL A 600 -13.15 -30.92 26.47
C VAL A 600 -14.12 -31.99 27.00
N LYS A 601 -13.71 -32.77 28.01
CA LYS A 601 -14.56 -33.79 28.64
C LYS A 601 -15.71 -33.20 29.45
N GLU A 602 -15.48 -32.05 30.08
CA GLU A 602 -16.52 -31.34 30.81
C GLU A 602 -17.49 -30.64 29.86
N GLY A 603 -17.04 -30.23 28.68
CA GLY A 603 -17.83 -29.50 27.69
C GLY A 603 -18.17 -28.07 28.12
N PHE A 604 -18.56 -27.22 27.17
CA PHE A 604 -19.09 -25.88 27.47
C PHE A 604 -20.61 -25.85 27.50
N SER A 605 -21.15 -24.96 28.35
CA SER A 605 -22.58 -24.65 28.42
C SER A 605 -22.81 -23.18 28.14
N TYR A 606 -23.54 -22.89 27.06
CA TYR A 606 -23.88 -21.54 26.62
C TYR A 606 -25.13 -20.97 27.30
N THR A 607 -25.87 -21.78 28.07
CA THR A 607 -27.17 -21.37 28.63
C THR A 607 -27.03 -20.16 29.56
N ARG A 608 -26.06 -20.18 30.49
CA ARG A 608 -25.82 -19.07 31.43
C ARG A 608 -25.42 -17.77 30.73
N LEU A 609 -24.65 -17.88 29.65
CA LEU A 609 -24.27 -16.73 28.83
C LEU A 609 -25.50 -16.10 28.17
N LEU A 610 -26.48 -16.91 27.76
CA LEU A 610 -27.68 -16.46 27.05
C LEU A 610 -28.87 -16.11 27.95
N GLU A 611 -28.88 -16.55 29.21
CA GLU A 611 -30.00 -16.37 30.16
C GLU A 611 -30.06 -14.99 30.84
N SER A 612 -29.10 -14.11 30.60
CA SER A 612 -28.92 -12.85 31.35
C SER A 612 -29.15 -11.59 30.53
#